data_AF-A0A6P8NS80-F1
#
_entry.id   AF-A0A6P8NS80-F1
#
_cell.length_a   1.000
_cell.length_b   1.000
_cell.length_c   1.000
_cell.angle_alpha   90.00
_cell.angle_beta   90.00
_cell.angle_gamma   90.00
#
_symmetry.space_group_name_H-M   'P 1'
#
loop_
_entity.id
_entity.type
_entity.pdbx_description
1 polymer ?
#
loop_
_entity_poly.entity_id
_entity_poly.type
_entity_poly.pdbx_seq_one_letter_code
_entity_poly.pdbx_strand_id
1 'polypeptide(L)'
;MKLLDPDVFTSFSLASLTELPAAVLLALFLDRWGRRWMGFASMFLCGIFSFVAIATPSGSTTVAMAIIARLGVNIAANIGFQYAAEMLPTVVRAQGVSLIHIIGYIAHILGPYIIYLADIDPSLPLVALGLLSFGHAFLTLGLPETLNQELPETLQEGNDFGREQSFWWVPCISSSKMLKKSYRKKKGLSNPAFTGSVQKMDCTRL
;
A
#
# COMPACT_ATOMS: atom_id res chain seq x y z
N MET A 1 -26.58 -9.25 -16.21
CA MET A 1 -25.48 -8.95 -17.15
C MET A 1 -26.00 -8.30 -18.44
N LYS A 2 -26.57 -7.08 -18.41
CA LYS A 2 -27.12 -6.40 -19.61
C LYS A 2 -27.19 -4.87 -19.47
N LEU A 3 -26.11 -4.17 -19.15
CA LEU A 3 -26.13 -2.69 -19.24
C LEU A 3 -24.92 -2.03 -19.86
N LEU A 4 -24.02 -2.84 -20.42
CA LEU A 4 -23.08 -2.47 -21.47
C LEU A 4 -22.55 -3.83 -21.95
N ASP A 5 -22.61 -4.16 -23.24
CA ASP A 5 -21.84 -5.29 -23.80
C ASP A 5 -20.57 -4.74 -24.46
N PRO A 6 -19.56 -4.27 -23.71
CA PRO A 6 -18.19 -4.33 -24.18
C PRO A 6 -17.77 -5.79 -23.87
N ASP A 7 -17.42 -6.55 -24.91
CA ASP A 7 -17.05 -7.98 -24.82
C ASP A 7 -16.32 -8.30 -23.51
N VAL A 8 -16.59 -9.43 -22.87
CA VAL A 8 -15.92 -9.86 -21.63
C VAL A 8 -14.39 -9.65 -21.70
N PHE A 9 -13.82 -9.82 -22.89
CA PHE A 9 -12.42 -9.50 -23.23
C PHE A 9 -12.02 -8.04 -23.01
N THR A 10 -12.83 -7.07 -23.39
CA THR A 10 -12.55 -5.64 -23.22
C THR A 10 -12.62 -5.21 -21.75
N SER A 11 -13.63 -5.67 -21.01
CA SER A 11 -13.75 -5.40 -19.57
C SER A 11 -12.61 -6.06 -18.80
N PHE A 12 -12.26 -7.29 -19.14
CA PHE A 12 -11.10 -7.99 -18.58
C PHE A 12 -9.77 -7.32 -18.95
N SER A 13 -9.59 -6.90 -20.21
CA SER A 13 -8.36 -6.22 -20.65
C SER A 13 -8.19 -4.88 -19.94
N LEU A 14 -9.26 -4.09 -19.83
CA LEU A 14 -9.26 -2.81 -19.12
C LEU A 14 -9.00 -3.01 -17.63
N ALA A 15 -9.58 -4.06 -17.05
CA ALA A 15 -9.29 -4.50 -15.70
C ALA A 15 -7.79 -4.83 -15.53
N SER A 16 -7.21 -5.70 -16.35
CA SER A 16 -5.78 -6.05 -16.26
C SER A 16 -4.86 -4.85 -16.53
N LEU A 17 -5.27 -3.94 -17.42
CA LEU A 17 -4.53 -2.72 -17.72
C LEU A 17 -4.35 -1.83 -16.48
N THR A 18 -5.29 -1.84 -15.52
CA THR A 18 -5.17 -1.06 -14.27
C THR A 18 -4.10 -1.57 -13.31
N GLU A 19 -3.51 -2.75 -13.53
CA GLU A 19 -2.44 -3.27 -12.66
C GLU A 19 -1.10 -2.55 -12.90
N LEU A 20 -0.77 -2.27 -14.16
CA LEU A 20 0.45 -1.54 -14.52
C LEU A 20 0.53 -0.14 -13.88
N PRO A 21 -0.47 0.76 -14.02
CA PRO A 21 -0.42 2.07 -13.39
C PRO A 21 -0.45 1.96 -11.87
N ALA A 22 -1.13 0.97 -11.29
CA ALA A 22 -1.09 0.73 -9.84
C ALA A 22 0.34 0.43 -9.37
N ALA A 23 1.06 -0.46 -10.07
CA ALA A 23 2.44 -0.79 -9.74
C ALA A 23 3.39 0.41 -9.89
N VAL A 24 3.22 1.23 -10.94
CA VAL A 24 4.02 2.45 -11.15
C VAL A 24 3.75 3.49 -10.05
N LEU A 25 2.47 3.75 -9.72
CA LEU A 25 2.11 4.68 -8.65
C LEU A 25 2.66 4.19 -7.31
N LEU A 26 2.58 2.89 -7.04
CA LEU A 26 3.17 2.31 -5.86
C LEU A 26 4.69 2.56 -5.84
N ALA A 27 5.42 2.19 -6.90
CA ALA A 27 6.87 2.37 -6.97
C ALA A 27 7.29 3.84 -6.76
N LEU A 28 6.53 4.81 -7.27
CA LEU A 28 6.85 6.23 -7.14
C LEU A 28 6.58 6.80 -5.75
N PHE A 29 5.48 6.39 -5.10
CA PHE A 29 5.00 7.04 -3.89
C PHE A 29 5.24 6.25 -2.60
N LEU A 30 5.47 4.93 -2.69
CA LEU A 30 5.63 4.06 -1.51
C LEU A 30 6.84 4.45 -0.66
N ASP A 31 7.98 4.73 -1.30
CA ASP A 31 9.22 5.10 -0.62
C ASP A 31 9.14 6.46 0.07
N ARG A 32 8.19 7.30 -0.34
CA ARG A 32 7.99 8.64 0.22
C ARG A 32 6.98 8.64 1.35
N TRP A 33 5.80 8.07 1.14
CA TRP A 33 4.67 8.17 2.08
C TRP A 33 4.61 7.06 3.13
N GLY A 34 5.34 5.96 2.92
CA GLY A 34 5.25 4.77 3.76
C GLY A 34 4.16 3.80 3.32
N ARG A 35 4.26 2.56 3.82
CA ARG A 35 3.42 1.43 3.41
C ARG A 35 2.03 1.54 4.06
N ARG A 36 1.99 2.00 5.32
CA ARG A 36 0.76 2.07 6.12
C ARG A 36 -0.21 3.12 5.59
N TRP A 37 0.29 4.35 5.42
CA TRP A 37 -0.51 5.47 4.95
C TRP A 37 -0.95 5.30 3.50
N MET A 38 -0.10 4.72 2.66
CA MET A 38 -0.48 4.40 1.27
C MET A 38 -1.58 3.34 1.21
N GLY A 39 -1.48 2.29 2.04
CA GLY A 39 -2.50 1.25 2.14
C GLY A 39 -3.83 1.79 2.67
N PHE A 40 -3.80 2.67 3.67
CA PHE A 40 -4.99 3.36 4.16
C PHE A 40 -5.62 4.26 3.08
N ALA A 41 -4.84 5.15 2.48
CA ALA A 41 -5.34 6.13 1.52
C ALA A 41 -5.95 5.47 0.27
N SER A 42 -5.29 4.45 -0.28
CA SER A 42 -5.77 3.72 -1.47
C SER A 42 -7.09 3.00 -1.22
N MET A 43 -7.22 2.31 -0.09
CA MET A 43 -8.46 1.60 0.27
C MET A 43 -9.58 2.53 0.72
N PHE A 44 -9.25 3.62 1.41
CA PHE A 44 -10.22 4.65 1.77
C PHE A 44 -10.78 5.35 0.52
N LEU A 45 -9.91 5.72 -0.44
CA LEU A 45 -10.34 6.26 -1.73
C LEU A 45 -11.17 5.25 -2.52
N CYS A 46 -10.79 3.97 -2.54
CA CYS A 46 -11.59 2.91 -3.16
C CYS A 46 -13.02 2.86 -2.62
N GLY A 47 -13.18 2.92 -1.29
CA GLY A 47 -14.49 3.00 -0.64
C GLY A 47 -15.29 4.21 -1.08
N ILE A 48 -14.69 5.40 -1.05
CA ILE A 48 -15.34 6.63 -1.51
C ILE A 48 -15.79 6.51 -2.97
N PHE A 49 -14.92 6.07 -3.88
CA PHE A 49 -15.28 5.93 -5.29
C PHE A 49 -16.37 4.88 -5.52
N SER A 50 -16.42 3.83 -4.70
CA SER A 50 -17.49 2.82 -4.74
C SER A 50 -18.84 3.42 -4.33
N PHE A 51 -18.88 4.28 -3.30
CA PHE A 51 -20.11 4.99 -2.92
C PHE A 51 -20.52 6.09 -3.91
N VAL A 52 -19.55 6.81 -4.49
CA VAL A 52 -19.81 7.79 -5.55
C VAL A 52 -20.36 7.11 -6.80
N ALA A 53 -19.89 5.89 -7.11
CA ALA A 53 -20.41 5.10 -8.22
C ALA A 53 -21.91 4.75 -8.06
N ILE A 54 -22.39 4.58 -6.82
CA ILE A 54 -23.81 4.36 -6.51
C ILE A 54 -24.64 5.64 -6.70
N ALA A 55 -24.10 6.79 -6.28
CA ALA A 55 -24.79 8.08 -6.41
C ALA A 55 -24.86 8.60 -7.85
N THR A 56 -24.06 8.04 -8.76
CA THR A 56 -23.98 8.46 -10.16
C THR A 56 -24.94 7.62 -11.02
N PRO A 57 -25.71 8.24 -11.94
CA PRO A 57 -26.60 7.50 -12.85
C PRO A 57 -25.83 6.48 -13.70
N SER A 58 -26.47 5.33 -13.94
CA SER A 58 -25.90 4.19 -14.67
C SER A 58 -25.44 4.60 -16.07
N GLY A 59 -24.14 4.47 -16.32
CA GLY A 59 -23.52 4.80 -17.62
C GLY A 59 -22.00 4.66 -17.62
N SER A 60 -21.34 5.28 -18.59
CA SER A 60 -19.87 5.28 -18.73
C SER A 60 -19.14 5.85 -17.51
N THR A 61 -19.75 6.81 -16.82
CA THR A 61 -19.20 7.43 -15.60
C THR A 61 -19.11 6.43 -14.45
N THR A 62 -20.12 5.58 -14.25
CA THR A 62 -20.10 4.52 -13.23
C THR A 62 -18.97 3.54 -13.48
N VAL A 63 -18.75 3.16 -14.74
CA VAL A 63 -17.64 2.28 -15.15
C VAL A 63 -16.29 2.94 -14.88
N ALA A 64 -16.13 4.23 -15.20
CA ALA A 64 -14.92 4.98 -14.90
C ALA A 64 -14.62 5.02 -13.39
N MET A 65 -15.64 5.26 -12.55
CA MET A 65 -15.48 5.24 -11.09
C MET A 65 -15.12 3.85 -10.56
N ALA A 66 -15.72 2.79 -11.10
CA ALA A 66 -15.38 1.41 -10.74
C ALA A 66 -13.94 1.05 -11.12
N ILE A 67 -13.44 1.55 -12.26
CA ILE A 67 -12.05 1.38 -12.68
C ILE A 67 -11.09 2.09 -11.72
N ILE A 68 -11.42 3.31 -11.30
CA ILE A 68 -10.61 4.07 -10.32
C ILE A 68 -10.62 3.37 -8.95
N ALA A 69 -11.78 2.88 -8.50
CA ALA A 69 -11.86 2.09 -7.28
C ALA A 69 -10.98 0.84 -7.38
N ARG A 70 -11.02 0.13 -8.51
CA ARG A 70 -10.20 -1.06 -8.76
C ARG A 70 -8.71 -0.77 -8.79
N LEU A 71 -8.29 0.40 -9.30
CA LEU A 71 -6.91 0.86 -9.21
C LEU A 71 -6.46 0.95 -7.74
N GLY A 72 -7.30 1.49 -6.85
CA GLY A 72 -7.03 1.55 -5.41
C GLY A 72 -6.85 0.17 -4.78
N VAL A 73 -7.69 -0.80 -5.15
CA VAL A 73 -7.56 -2.20 -4.71
C VAL A 73 -6.24 -2.81 -5.16
N ASN A 74 -5.83 -2.60 -6.42
CA ASN A 74 -4.57 -3.13 -6.94
C ASN A 74 -3.35 -2.57 -6.20
N ILE A 75 -3.36 -1.26 -5.88
CA ILE A 75 -2.29 -0.63 -5.08
C ILE A 75 -2.21 -1.29 -3.71
N ALA A 76 -3.34 -1.44 -3.02
CA ALA A 76 -3.38 -2.04 -1.69
C ALA A 76 -3.01 -3.53 -1.68
N ALA A 77 -3.35 -4.29 -2.73
CA ALA A 77 -2.95 -5.69 -2.87
C ALA A 77 -1.41 -5.82 -2.99
N ASN A 78 -0.78 -4.97 -3.79
CA ASN A 78 0.69 -4.95 -3.90
C ASN A 78 1.36 -4.56 -2.56
N ILE A 79 0.79 -3.59 -1.85
CA ILE A 79 1.24 -3.22 -0.49
C ILE A 79 1.12 -4.41 0.46
N GLY A 80 0.03 -5.18 0.39
CA GLY A 80 -0.17 -6.39 1.18
C GLY A 80 0.91 -7.44 0.94
N PHE A 81 1.29 -7.68 -0.32
CA PHE A 81 2.40 -8.60 -0.64
C PHE A 81 3.74 -8.11 -0.08
N GLN A 82 3.99 -6.81 -0.13
CA GLN A 82 5.21 -6.23 0.43
C GLN A 82 5.23 -6.29 1.96
N TYR A 83 4.08 -6.06 2.61
CA TYR A 83 3.91 -6.28 4.04
C TYR A 83 4.20 -7.72 4.44
N ALA A 84 3.72 -8.71 3.67
CA ALA A 84 4.01 -10.10 3.96
C ALA A 84 5.53 -10.39 3.89
N ALA A 85 6.25 -9.77 2.94
CA ALA A 85 7.70 -9.94 2.83
C ALA A 85 8.49 -9.23 3.95
N GLU A 86 8.00 -8.10 4.46
CA GLU A 86 8.70 -7.26 5.44
C GLU A 86 8.37 -7.62 6.89
N MET A 87 7.13 -8.04 7.17
CA MET A 87 6.66 -8.39 8.51
C MET A 87 7.04 -9.82 8.92
N LEU A 88 7.09 -10.74 7.96
CA LEU A 88 7.35 -12.14 8.26
C LEU A 88 8.86 -12.41 8.35
N PRO A 89 9.35 -12.95 9.48
CA PRO A 89 10.77 -13.22 9.64
C PRO A 89 11.20 -14.33 8.69
N THR A 90 12.43 -14.24 8.19
CA THR A 90 12.96 -15.09 7.11
C THR A 90 12.76 -16.58 7.37
N VAL A 91 12.94 -17.02 8.63
CA VAL A 91 12.78 -18.42 9.07
C VAL A 91 11.39 -19.02 8.87
N VAL A 92 10.32 -18.21 8.94
CA VAL A 92 8.92 -18.67 8.81
C VAL A 92 8.15 -17.97 7.69
N ARG A 93 8.82 -17.11 6.91
CA ARG A 93 8.19 -16.31 5.85
C ARG A 93 7.42 -17.17 4.86
N ALA A 94 8.01 -18.27 4.39
CA ALA A 94 7.35 -19.16 3.45
C ALA A 94 6.03 -19.72 4.01
N GLN A 95 6.03 -20.17 5.27
CA GLN A 95 4.85 -20.72 5.95
C GLN A 95 3.77 -19.65 6.18
N GLY A 96 4.18 -18.45 6.63
CA GLY A 96 3.27 -17.33 6.83
C GLY A 96 2.61 -16.87 5.53
N VAL A 97 3.38 -16.78 4.44
CA VAL A 97 2.84 -16.45 3.11
C VAL A 97 1.86 -17.52 2.64
N SER A 98 2.14 -18.82 2.84
CA SER A 98 1.19 -19.88 2.50
C SER A 98 -0.13 -19.74 3.28
N LEU A 99 -0.08 -19.42 4.57
CA LEU A 99 -1.29 -19.20 5.37
C LEU A 99 -2.11 -18.01 4.85
N ILE A 100 -1.45 -16.89 4.52
CA ILE A 100 -2.11 -15.72 3.92
C ILE A 100 -2.83 -16.11 2.62
N HIS A 101 -2.20 -16.92 1.76
CA HIS A 101 -2.83 -17.39 0.52
C HIS A 101 -4.04 -18.29 0.77
N ILE A 102 -3.97 -19.20 1.75
CA ILE A 102 -5.11 -20.07 2.10
C ILE A 102 -6.33 -19.22 2.51
N ILE A 103 -6.12 -18.20 3.36
CA ILE A 103 -7.17 -17.26 3.76
C ILE A 103 -7.66 -16.46 2.55
N GLY A 104 -6.74 -16.01 1.69
CA GLY A 104 -7.06 -15.33 0.43
C GLY A 104 -7.92 -16.18 -0.51
N TYR A 105 -7.68 -17.49 -0.59
CA TYR A 105 -8.50 -18.41 -1.38
C TYR A 105 -9.91 -18.58 -0.81
N ILE A 106 -10.06 -18.63 0.51
CA ILE A 106 -11.39 -18.63 1.14
C ILE A 106 -12.15 -17.35 0.76
N ALA A 107 -11.49 -16.18 0.80
CA ALA A 107 -12.09 -14.93 0.34
C ALA A 107 -12.46 -14.95 -1.15
N HIS A 108 -11.64 -15.57 -2.01
CA HIS A 108 -11.95 -15.74 -3.43
C HIS A 108 -13.17 -16.64 -3.67
N ILE A 109 -13.31 -17.73 -2.91
CA ILE A 109 -14.48 -18.62 -2.98
C ILE A 109 -15.75 -17.87 -2.57
N LEU A 110 -15.66 -16.96 -1.60
CA LEU A 110 -16.77 -16.12 -1.15
C LEU A 110 -17.08 -14.95 -2.13
N GLY A 111 -16.12 -14.55 -2.97
CA GLY A 111 -16.25 -13.40 -3.87
C GLY A 111 -17.48 -13.42 -4.78
N PRO A 112 -17.78 -14.51 -5.51
CA PRO A 112 -18.96 -14.61 -6.37
C PRO A 112 -20.28 -14.37 -5.61
N TYR A 113 -20.39 -14.77 -4.34
CA TYR A 113 -21.60 -14.56 -3.55
C TYR A 113 -21.90 -13.07 -3.32
N ILE A 114 -20.87 -12.23 -3.22
CA ILE A 114 -21.02 -10.77 -3.14
C ILE A 114 -21.56 -10.21 -4.46
N ILE A 115 -21.15 -10.80 -5.59
CA ILE A 115 -21.61 -10.38 -6.91
C ILE A 115 -23.06 -10.84 -7.15
N TYR A 116 -23.43 -12.05 -6.71
CA TYR A 116 -24.81 -12.57 -6.80
C TYR A 116 -25.83 -11.71 -6.04
N LEU A 117 -25.39 -10.90 -5.06
CA LEU A 117 -26.25 -9.90 -4.42
C LEU A 117 -26.81 -8.86 -5.40
N ALA A 118 -26.19 -8.71 -6.58
CA ALA A 118 -26.68 -7.87 -7.68
C ALA A 118 -28.04 -8.32 -8.23
N ASP A 119 -28.41 -9.59 -8.06
CA ASP A 119 -29.69 -10.13 -8.54
C ASP A 119 -30.87 -9.61 -7.71
N ILE A 120 -30.63 -9.19 -6.46
CA ILE A 120 -31.62 -8.55 -5.60
C ILE A 120 -31.65 -7.04 -5.89
N ASP A 121 -30.49 -6.39 -5.81
CA ASP A 121 -30.34 -4.98 -6.13
C ASP A 121 -28.92 -4.71 -6.70
N PRO A 122 -28.81 -4.04 -7.86
CA PRO A 122 -27.52 -3.81 -8.52
C PRO A 122 -26.55 -2.93 -7.72
N SER A 123 -27.01 -2.20 -6.70
CA SER A 123 -26.18 -1.35 -5.83
C SER A 123 -25.57 -2.12 -4.64
N LEU A 124 -26.16 -3.25 -4.23
CA LEU A 124 -25.72 -4.01 -3.06
C LEU A 124 -24.25 -4.50 -3.13
N PRO A 125 -23.75 -5.02 -4.26
CA PRO A 125 -22.35 -5.43 -4.36
C PRO A 125 -21.39 -4.25 -4.15
N LEU A 126 -21.72 -3.07 -4.69
CA LEU A 126 -20.91 -1.85 -4.53
C LEU A 126 -20.89 -1.39 -3.08
N VAL A 127 -22.03 -1.45 -2.38
CA VAL A 127 -22.09 -1.14 -0.94
C VAL A 127 -21.25 -2.12 -0.14
N ALA A 128 -21.38 -3.43 -0.39
CA ALA A 128 -20.63 -4.46 0.32
C ALA A 128 -19.11 -4.28 0.12
N LEU A 129 -18.67 -4.08 -1.12
CA LEU A 129 -17.26 -3.82 -1.44
C LEU A 129 -16.76 -2.50 -0.83
N GLY A 130 -17.58 -1.45 -0.84
CA GLY A 130 -17.28 -0.18 -0.20
C GLY A 130 -17.07 -0.32 1.31
N LEU A 131 -17.97 -0.99 2.02
CA LEU A 131 -17.85 -1.24 3.45
C LEU A 131 -16.63 -2.10 3.79
N LEU A 132 -16.38 -3.16 3.02
CA LEU A 132 -15.20 -4.01 3.18
C LEU A 132 -13.91 -3.21 2.98
N SER A 133 -13.87 -2.31 1.99
CA SER A 133 -12.70 -1.46 1.73
C SER A 133 -12.43 -0.47 2.86
N PHE A 134 -13.46 0.11 3.48
CA PHE A 134 -13.29 0.95 4.66
C PHE A 134 -12.81 0.14 5.86
N GLY A 135 -13.40 -1.03 6.11
CA GLY A 135 -12.93 -1.95 7.16
C GLY A 135 -11.47 -2.31 6.98
N HIS A 136 -11.05 -2.65 5.75
CA HIS A 136 -9.67 -2.89 5.41
C HIS A 136 -8.78 -1.66 5.65
N ALA A 137 -9.20 -0.46 5.21
CA ALA A 137 -8.44 0.76 5.42
C ALA A 137 -8.14 1.00 6.91
N PHE A 138 -9.17 0.91 7.76
CA PHE A 138 -8.99 1.08 9.22
C PHE A 138 -8.14 -0.04 9.84
N LEU A 139 -8.27 -1.27 9.36
CA LEU A 139 -7.41 -2.38 9.79
C LEU A 139 -5.95 -2.14 9.41
N THR A 140 -5.68 -1.61 8.22
CA THR A 140 -4.32 -1.23 7.78
C THR A 140 -3.72 -0.14 8.65
N LEU A 141 -4.53 0.77 9.21
CA LEU A 141 -4.03 1.69 10.24
C LEU A 141 -3.60 0.96 11.52
N GLY A 142 -4.15 -0.21 11.84
CA GLY A 142 -3.66 -1.01 12.98
C GLY A 142 -2.28 -1.63 12.76
N LEU A 143 -1.82 -1.77 11.50
CA LEU A 143 -0.54 -2.37 11.20
C LEU A 143 0.63 -1.42 11.51
N PRO A 144 1.78 -1.95 11.95
CA PRO A 144 2.99 -1.15 12.10
C PRO A 144 3.50 -0.68 10.73
N GLU A 145 4.31 0.37 10.76
CA GLU A 145 4.96 0.91 9.57
C GLU A 145 6.31 0.22 9.37
N THR A 146 6.53 -0.30 8.16
CA THR A 146 7.74 -1.06 7.81
C THR A 146 8.81 -0.19 7.14
N LEU A 147 8.49 1.04 6.74
CA LEU A 147 9.41 1.91 6.00
C LEU A 147 10.66 2.26 6.83
N ASN A 148 11.85 2.01 6.26
CA ASN A 148 13.16 2.22 6.87
C ASN A 148 13.38 1.44 8.18
N GLN A 149 12.70 0.31 8.37
CA GLN A 149 12.98 -0.63 9.45
C GLN A 149 13.84 -1.79 8.95
N GLU A 150 14.69 -2.33 9.82
CA GLU A 150 15.45 -3.55 9.52
C GLU A 150 14.49 -4.74 9.49
N LEU A 151 14.67 -5.64 8.51
CA LEU A 151 13.82 -6.82 8.39
C LEU A 151 14.16 -7.79 9.53
N PRO A 152 13.16 -8.37 10.21
CA PRO A 152 13.42 -9.33 11.27
C PRO A 152 14.01 -10.61 10.68
N GLU A 153 15.19 -11.01 11.15
CA GLU A 153 15.83 -12.27 10.76
C GLU A 153 15.46 -13.39 11.72
N THR A 154 15.18 -13.04 12.99
CA THR A 154 14.82 -13.99 14.04
C THR A 154 13.36 -13.85 14.49
N LEU A 155 12.82 -14.90 15.13
CA LEU A 155 11.47 -14.88 15.70
C LEU A 155 11.32 -13.84 16.81
N GLN A 156 12.40 -13.60 17.57
CA GLN A 156 12.37 -12.66 18.68
C GLN A 156 12.30 -11.21 18.19
N GLU A 157 13.07 -10.87 17.14
CA GLU A 157 12.96 -9.58 16.46
C GLU A 157 11.58 -9.38 15.82
N GLY A 158 10.99 -10.43 15.24
CA GLY A 158 9.63 -10.37 14.72
C GLY A 158 8.57 -10.10 15.80
N ASN A 159 8.75 -10.62 17.02
CA ASN A 159 7.85 -10.37 18.15
C ASN A 159 7.98 -8.95 18.72
N ASP A 160 9.18 -8.39 18.69
CA ASP A 160 9.43 -7.02 19.14
C ASP A 160 9.18 -5.97 18.03
N PHE A 161 8.97 -6.42 16.79
CA PHE A 161 8.65 -5.56 15.65
C PHE A 161 7.34 -4.79 15.86
N GLY A 162 7.42 -3.46 15.76
CA GLY A 162 6.26 -2.57 15.88
C GLY A 162 5.82 -2.23 17.31
N ARG A 163 6.42 -2.81 18.37
CA ARG A 163 6.02 -2.52 19.78
C ARG A 163 6.27 -1.08 20.22
N GLU A 164 7.31 -0.43 19.68
CA GLU A 164 7.66 0.96 20.01
C GLU A 164 7.04 1.99 19.05
N GLN A 165 6.29 1.55 18.04
CA GLN A 165 5.75 2.45 17.03
C GLN A 165 4.41 3.06 17.48
N SER A 166 4.37 4.39 17.56
CA SER A 166 3.12 5.10 17.84
C SER A 166 2.15 5.01 16.66
N PHE A 167 0.85 4.88 16.97
CA PHE A 167 -0.23 4.83 15.99
C PHE A 167 -0.26 6.04 15.04
N TRP A 168 0.34 7.18 15.38
CA TRP A 168 0.33 8.38 14.51
C TRP A 168 1.68 8.65 13.81
N TRP A 169 2.55 7.65 13.73
CA TRP A 169 3.86 7.81 13.10
C TRP A 169 3.74 8.00 11.58
N VAL A 170 4.29 9.11 11.07
CA VAL A 170 4.34 9.43 9.64
C VAL A 170 5.81 9.42 9.18
N PRO A 171 6.19 8.56 8.22
CA PRO A 171 7.58 8.46 7.78
C PRO A 171 8.13 9.76 7.18
N CYS A 172 7.34 10.53 6.43
CA CYS A 172 7.77 11.82 5.86
C CYS A 172 8.29 12.80 6.93
N ILE A 173 7.62 12.86 8.08
CA ILE A 173 7.93 13.81 9.16
C ILE A 173 9.05 13.27 10.05
N SER A 174 9.10 11.95 10.25
CA SER A 174 10.10 11.28 11.09
C SER A 174 11.45 11.10 10.38
N SER A 175 11.46 10.78 9.08
CA SER A 175 12.67 10.63 8.26
C SER A 175 13.50 11.91 8.25
N SER A 176 12.88 13.09 8.17
CA SER A 176 13.58 14.38 8.31
C SER A 176 14.27 14.53 9.67
N LYS A 177 13.63 14.09 10.77
CA LYS A 177 14.21 14.14 12.12
C LYS A 177 15.36 13.13 12.29
N MET A 178 15.22 11.91 11.78
CA MET A 178 16.26 10.87 11.78
C MET A 178 17.46 11.26 10.91
N LEU A 179 17.24 11.77 9.68
CA LEU A 179 18.28 12.35 8.83
C LEU A 179 18.97 13.52 9.52
N LYS A 180 18.23 14.42 10.18
CA LYS A 180 18.81 15.55 10.92
C LYS A 180 19.59 15.08 12.16
N LYS A 181 19.17 14.00 12.83
CA LYS A 181 19.89 13.35 13.94
C LYS A 181 21.16 12.64 13.46
N SER A 182 21.10 11.88 12.38
CA SER A 182 22.27 11.25 11.73
C SER A 182 23.23 12.26 11.13
N TYR A 183 22.74 13.36 10.56
CA TYR A 183 23.58 14.47 10.10
C TYR A 183 24.26 15.19 11.27
N ARG A 184 23.54 15.47 12.38
CA ARG A 184 24.15 15.99 13.61
C ARG A 184 25.15 15.03 14.24
N LYS A 185 24.88 13.72 14.21
CA LYS A 185 25.80 12.67 14.70
C LYS A 185 27.04 12.58 13.80
N LYS A 186 26.92 12.61 12.47
CA LYS A 186 28.06 12.71 11.53
C LYS A 186 28.83 14.02 11.68
N LYS A 187 28.16 15.14 11.96
CA LYS A 187 28.79 16.44 12.24
C LYS A 187 29.47 16.49 13.62
N GLY A 188 29.03 15.66 14.57
CA GLY A 188 29.69 15.44 15.87
C GLY A 188 30.77 14.35 15.86
N LEU A 189 30.73 13.44 14.88
CA LEU A 189 31.75 12.43 14.58
C LEU A 189 32.70 12.88 13.44
N SER A 190 32.72 14.17 13.06
CA SER A 190 33.82 14.68 12.26
C SER A 190 35.08 14.54 13.11
N ASN A 191 35.82 13.46 12.83
CA ASN A 191 37.03 13.04 13.50
C ASN A 191 37.94 14.26 13.75
N PRO A 192 38.39 14.53 15.00
CA PRO A 192 39.54 15.43 15.20
C PRO A 192 40.82 14.87 14.54
N ALA A 193 40.80 13.62 14.07
CA ALA A 193 41.87 13.03 13.25
C ALA A 193 41.92 13.57 11.80
N PHE A 194 40.93 14.36 11.36
CA PHE A 194 40.91 15.00 10.03
C PHE A 194 40.69 16.52 10.12
N THR A 195 41.20 17.16 11.18
CA THR A 195 41.49 18.61 11.19
C THR A 195 42.85 18.88 10.55
N GLY A 196 43.05 18.36 9.34
CA GLY A 196 44.27 18.55 8.56
C GLY A 196 43.89 18.69 7.09
N SER A 197 44.03 19.92 6.59
CA SER A 197 44.00 20.30 5.17
C SER A 197 42.77 19.91 4.35
N VAL A 198 41.69 20.69 4.48
CA VAL A 198 40.90 21.04 3.28
C VAL A 198 41.70 22.12 2.55
N GLN A 199 42.71 21.72 1.77
CA GLN A 199 43.24 22.61 0.75
C GLN A 199 42.18 22.69 -0.35
N LYS A 200 41.52 23.85 -0.44
CA LYS A 200 40.83 24.22 -1.68
C LYS A 200 41.89 24.28 -2.78
N MET A 201 41.83 23.35 -3.73
CA MET A 201 42.53 23.53 -5.00
C MET A 201 41.85 24.71 -5.71
N ASP A 202 42.56 25.84 -5.76
CA ASP A 202 42.13 27.04 -6.46
C ASP A 202 42.35 26.83 -7.95
N CYS A 203 41.26 26.56 -8.67
CA CYS A 203 41.26 26.27 -10.11
C CYS A 203 41.33 27.57 -10.93
N THR A 204 42.32 28.41 -10.64
CA THR A 204 42.51 29.70 -11.33
C THR A 204 43.96 30.01 -11.69
N ARG A 205 44.84 29.01 -11.69
CA ARG A 205 46.19 29.11 -12.30
C ARG A 205 46.44 27.95 -13.27
N LEU A 206 46.10 28.19 -14.52
CA LEU A 206 46.84 27.67 -15.69
C LEU A 206 47.31 28.88 -16.49
#